data_AF-A0A9X2BG57-F1
#
_entry.id   AF-A0A9X2BG57-F1
#
_cell.length_a   1.000
_cell.length_b   1.000
_cell.length_c   1.000
_cell.angle_alpha   90.00
_cell.angle_beta   90.00
_cell.angle_gamma   90.00
#
_symmetry.space_group_name_H-M   'P 1'
#
loop_
_entity.id
_entity.type
_entity.pdbx_description
1 polymer ?
#
loop_
_entity_poly.entity_id
_entity_poly.type
_entity_poly.pdbx_seq_one_letter_code
_entity_poly.pdbx_strand_id
1 'polypeptide(L)'
;MKKILIILSVIGVVGFTITAFRTYNFYKAYEIPPLKGDVTIRDLNIDFKDEIKVATSDTAKKKELTVKDINKDNVEDAYPYTKKLIEEGKYNQATQLLKKIIKIKPDQWVYINELRILALKENKTDNFLKTMEVIPQTYEVRMNEALAYVDYLQTPGMGTANLGQKSAQSIELLNGIIKENEHDLLAHYARGLNNLYWPLGLKRTNKAIQDLTYCVAAEKEFGGDKFPFWALFYVALGDALVKDGQRNEGQAVWKEGYKKYPQSLELKKRQGLDEKKAFQLVKEERGIDGFQRPDKSISDLSIIWSNR
;
A
#
# COMPACT_ATOMS: atom_id res chain seq x y z
N MET A 1 -50.14 -13.47 -15.57
CA MET A 1 -49.67 -12.07 -15.66
C MET A 1 -49.36 -11.43 -14.30
N LYS A 2 -50.30 -11.33 -13.33
CA LYS A 2 -50.03 -10.71 -12.00
C LYS A 2 -48.81 -11.26 -11.24
N LYS A 3 -48.63 -12.59 -11.18
CA LYS A 3 -47.48 -13.22 -10.49
C LYS A 3 -46.12 -12.87 -11.12
N ILE A 4 -46.05 -12.75 -12.45
CA ILE A 4 -44.83 -12.37 -13.17
C ILE A 4 -44.50 -10.89 -12.91
N LEU A 5 -45.51 -10.01 -12.89
CA LEU A 5 -45.33 -8.61 -12.54
C LEU A 5 -44.80 -8.42 -11.10
N ILE A 6 -45.31 -9.21 -10.15
CA ILE A 6 -44.85 -9.18 -8.75
C ILE A 6 -43.40 -9.67 -8.62
N ILE A 7 -43.02 -10.73 -9.34
CA ILE A 7 -41.64 -11.23 -9.32
C ILE A 7 -40.68 -10.18 -9.92
N LEU A 8 -41.06 -9.56 -11.05
CA LEU A 8 -40.28 -8.50 -11.67
C LEU A 8 -40.17 -7.25 -10.79
N SER A 9 -41.23 -6.87 -10.08
CA SER A 9 -41.19 -5.74 -9.15
C SER A 9 -40.31 -6.02 -7.93
N VAL A 10 -40.35 -7.24 -7.38
CA VAL A 10 -39.47 -7.65 -6.28
C VAL A 10 -38.01 -7.67 -6.73
N ILE A 11 -37.69 -8.24 -7.90
CA ILE A 11 -36.33 -8.23 -8.46
C ILE A 11 -35.85 -6.78 -8.68
N GLY A 12 -36.73 -5.91 -9.21
CA GLY A 12 -36.43 -4.50 -9.40
C GLY A 12 -36.11 -3.77 -8.10
N VAL A 13 -36.91 -3.98 -7.04
CA VAL A 13 -36.68 -3.39 -5.71
C VAL A 13 -35.38 -3.91 -5.11
N VAL A 14 -35.11 -5.21 -5.17
CA VAL A 14 -33.86 -5.80 -4.66
C VAL A 14 -32.64 -5.23 -5.41
N GLY A 15 -32.70 -5.17 -6.74
CA GLY A 15 -31.63 -4.59 -7.56
C GLY A 15 -31.38 -3.12 -7.25
N PHE A 16 -32.45 -2.32 -7.07
CA PHE A 16 -32.35 -0.92 -6.68
C PHE A 16 -31.71 -0.78 -5.29
N THR A 17 -32.14 -1.59 -4.32
CA THR A 17 -31.63 -1.53 -2.94
C THR A 17 -30.14 -1.88 -2.87
N ILE A 18 -29.71 -2.92 -3.59
CA ILE A 18 -28.29 -3.30 -3.69
C ILE A 18 -27.46 -2.18 -4.33
N THR A 19 -27.97 -1.57 -5.40
CA THR A 19 -27.29 -0.48 -6.09
C THR A 19 -27.18 0.75 -5.19
N ALA A 20 -28.27 1.16 -4.55
CA ALA A 20 -28.30 2.28 -3.63
C ALA A 20 -27.34 2.06 -2.45
N PHE A 21 -27.32 0.86 -1.87
CA PHE A 21 -26.39 0.51 -0.78
C PHE A 21 -24.92 0.56 -1.24
N ARG A 22 -24.60 0.03 -2.43
CA ARG A 22 -23.26 0.10 -3.01
C ARG A 22 -22.83 1.54 -3.28
N THR A 23 -23.71 2.36 -3.86
CA THR A 23 -23.45 3.78 -4.12
C THR A 23 -23.25 4.54 -2.80
N TYR A 24 -24.09 4.29 -1.80
CA TYR A 24 -23.95 4.88 -0.47
C TYR A 24 -22.58 4.55 0.14
N ASN A 25 -22.19 3.28 0.19
CA ASN A 25 -20.91 2.85 0.74
C ASN A 25 -19.72 3.40 -0.06
N PHE A 26 -19.87 3.59 -1.37
CA PHE A 26 -18.83 4.17 -2.22
C PHE A 26 -18.52 5.62 -1.83
N TYR A 27 -19.52 6.41 -1.42
CA TYR A 27 -19.38 7.82 -1.06
C TYR A 27 -19.33 8.09 0.45
N LYS A 28 -19.81 7.18 1.30
CA LYS A 28 -19.78 7.32 2.77
C LYS A 28 -18.35 7.62 3.24
N ALA A 29 -18.16 8.61 4.13
CA ALA A 29 -16.88 8.86 4.76
C ALA A 29 -16.38 7.62 5.54
N TYR A 30 -15.06 7.48 5.67
CA TYR A 30 -14.51 6.48 6.56
C TYR A 30 -14.70 6.91 8.01
N GLU A 31 -14.87 5.90 8.86
CA GLU A 31 -14.77 6.07 10.31
C GLU A 31 -13.27 6.03 10.64
N ILE A 32 -12.74 7.18 11.05
CA ILE A 32 -11.32 7.35 11.42
C ILE A 32 -11.25 7.37 12.95
N PRO A 33 -10.48 6.47 13.57
CA PRO A 33 -10.44 6.39 15.03
C PRO A 33 -9.66 7.59 15.61
N PRO A 34 -10.01 8.04 16.83
CA PRO A 34 -9.27 9.11 17.50
C PRO A 34 -7.90 8.62 17.99
N LEU A 35 -6.87 9.44 17.84
CA LEU A 35 -5.51 9.17 18.38
C LEU A 35 -5.32 9.62 19.84
N LYS A 36 -6.41 9.82 20.59
CA LYS A 36 -6.38 10.35 21.96
C LYS A 36 -6.72 9.25 22.97
N GLY A 37 -6.26 9.43 24.22
CA GLY A 37 -6.56 8.50 25.32
C GLY A 37 -5.42 7.50 25.51
N ASP A 38 -5.76 6.22 25.64
CA ASP A 38 -4.82 5.13 25.96
C ASP A 38 -4.09 4.55 24.73
N VAL A 39 -4.17 5.21 23.57
CA VAL A 39 -3.49 4.76 22.34
C VAL A 39 -1.99 4.92 22.48
N THR A 40 -1.25 3.86 22.15
CA THR A 40 0.21 3.81 22.20
C THR A 40 0.80 3.57 20.81
N ILE A 41 2.12 3.80 20.67
CA ILE A 41 2.84 3.51 19.43
C ILE A 41 2.76 2.03 19.01
N ARG A 42 2.47 1.10 19.94
CA ARG A 42 2.31 -0.33 19.62
C ARG A 42 1.01 -0.59 18.87
N ASP A 43 -0.03 0.16 19.18
CA ASP A 43 -1.35 0.03 18.52
C ASP A 43 -1.27 0.44 17.04
N LEU A 44 -0.29 1.27 16.68
CA LEU A 44 -0.03 1.66 15.28
C LEU A 44 0.53 0.54 14.41
N ASN A 45 0.97 -0.57 15.00
CA ASN A 45 1.55 -1.73 14.31
C ASN A 45 2.78 -1.40 13.44
N ILE A 46 3.71 -0.61 14.00
CA ILE A 46 4.92 -0.14 13.31
C ILE A 46 6.25 -0.61 13.96
N ASP A 47 6.24 -1.68 14.76
CA ASP A 47 7.45 -2.26 15.33
C ASP A 47 8.02 -3.36 14.40
N PHE A 48 9.05 -3.00 13.63
CA PHE A 48 9.68 -3.86 12.62
C PHE A 48 11.06 -4.39 13.02
N LYS A 49 11.32 -4.56 14.33
CA LYS A 49 12.65 -5.00 14.81
C LYS A 49 13.07 -6.35 14.25
N ASP A 50 12.14 -7.29 14.15
CA ASP A 50 12.42 -8.63 13.66
C ASP A 50 12.69 -8.62 12.15
N GLU A 51 11.94 -7.83 11.39
CA GLU A 51 12.14 -7.61 9.95
C GLU A 51 13.50 -6.98 9.67
N ILE A 52 13.90 -5.98 10.47
CA ILE A 52 15.22 -5.36 10.36
C ILE A 52 16.32 -6.40 10.58
N LYS A 53 16.19 -7.26 11.60
CA LYS A 53 17.15 -8.33 11.88
C LYS A 53 17.23 -9.33 10.72
N VAL A 54 16.09 -9.71 10.15
CA VAL A 54 16.03 -10.63 9.00
C VAL A 54 16.67 -10.00 7.75
N ALA A 55 16.37 -8.73 7.46
CA ALA A 55 16.83 -8.04 6.26
C ALA A 55 18.35 -7.73 6.26
N THR A 56 18.90 -7.49 7.45
CA THR A 56 20.33 -7.18 7.68
C THR A 56 21.19 -8.40 7.96
N SER A 57 20.59 -9.59 8.08
CA SER A 57 21.33 -10.82 8.22
C SER A 57 22.22 -11.06 7.00
N ASP A 58 23.54 -10.96 7.20
CA ASP A 58 24.56 -11.22 6.18
C ASP A 58 25.23 -12.58 6.40
N THR A 59 24.45 -13.59 6.82
CA THR A 59 24.91 -14.98 6.83
C THR A 59 24.99 -15.49 5.40
N ALA A 60 25.89 -14.92 4.61
CA ALA A 60 26.25 -15.37 3.27
C ALA A 60 26.93 -16.74 3.38
N LYS A 61 26.14 -17.80 3.56
CA LYS A 61 26.63 -19.15 3.29
C LYS A 61 26.88 -19.22 1.79
N LYS A 62 28.14 -19.45 1.39
CA LYS A 62 28.62 -19.62 0.01
C LYS A 62 27.98 -20.81 -0.73
N LYS A 63 26.99 -21.49 -0.14
CA LYS A 63 26.38 -22.70 -0.69
C LYS A 63 25.23 -22.31 -1.60
N GLU A 64 25.28 -22.79 -2.84
CA GLU A 64 24.13 -22.71 -3.74
C GLU A 64 22.96 -23.51 -3.16
N LEU A 65 21.79 -22.90 -3.13
CA LEU A 65 20.56 -23.52 -2.61
C LEU A 65 19.54 -23.66 -3.72
N THR A 66 18.91 -24.82 -3.77
CA THR A 66 17.74 -25.08 -4.61
C THR A 66 16.47 -25.09 -3.76
N VAL A 67 15.31 -25.03 -4.41
CA VAL A 67 14.00 -25.12 -3.73
C VAL A 67 13.87 -26.39 -2.86
N LYS A 68 14.54 -27.48 -3.23
CA LYS A 68 14.51 -28.75 -2.49
C LYS A 68 15.32 -28.70 -1.19
N ASP A 69 16.31 -27.82 -1.12
CA ASP A 69 17.19 -27.68 0.03
C ASP A 69 16.54 -26.89 1.17
N ILE A 70 15.50 -26.11 0.89
CA ILE A 70 14.85 -25.21 1.86
C ILE A 70 13.78 -25.95 2.67
N ASN A 71 13.92 -25.91 3.99
CA ASN A 71 12.99 -26.44 4.98
C ASN A 71 12.87 -25.50 6.19
N LYS A 72 12.12 -25.91 7.22
CA LYS A 72 11.88 -25.08 8.42
C LYS A 72 13.15 -24.72 9.19
N ASP A 73 14.17 -25.57 9.13
CA ASP A 73 15.39 -25.44 9.94
C ASP A 73 16.43 -24.51 9.30
N ASN A 74 16.33 -24.24 7.99
CA ASN A 74 17.30 -23.43 7.26
C ASN A 74 16.67 -22.31 6.41
N VAL A 75 15.38 -22.03 6.60
CA VAL A 75 14.65 -21.00 5.83
C VAL A 75 15.27 -19.60 5.99
N GLU A 76 15.78 -19.27 7.17
CA GLU A 76 16.43 -17.98 7.43
C GLU A 76 17.77 -17.84 6.71
N ASP A 77 18.51 -18.94 6.58
CA ASP A 77 19.76 -19.00 5.82
C ASP A 77 19.54 -18.88 4.31
N ALA A 78 18.35 -19.22 3.82
CA ALA A 78 18.02 -19.21 2.40
C ALA A 78 17.80 -17.79 1.85
N TYR A 79 17.44 -16.83 2.71
CA TYR A 79 17.14 -15.47 2.28
C TYR A 79 18.38 -14.67 1.83
N PRO A 80 19.52 -14.68 2.55
CA PRO A 80 20.75 -14.04 2.06
C PRO A 80 21.19 -14.53 0.67
N TYR A 81 21.09 -15.84 0.40
CA TYR A 81 21.37 -16.39 -0.93
C TYR A 81 20.38 -15.88 -1.98
N THR A 82 19.10 -15.76 -1.60
CA THR A 82 18.07 -15.20 -2.47
C THR A 82 18.36 -13.73 -2.82
N LYS A 83 18.77 -12.89 -1.86
CA LYS A 83 19.20 -11.50 -2.12
C LYS A 83 20.35 -11.45 -3.13
N LYS A 84 21.38 -12.29 -2.93
CA LYS A 84 22.50 -12.41 -3.88
C LYS A 84 22.02 -12.74 -5.30
N LEU A 85 21.06 -13.65 -5.46
CA LEU A 85 20.49 -13.96 -6.78
C LEU A 85 19.78 -12.75 -7.42
N ILE A 86 19.11 -11.92 -6.61
CA ILE A 86 18.45 -10.69 -7.09
C ILE A 86 19.51 -9.68 -7.56
N GLU A 87 20.59 -9.50 -6.80
CA GLU A 87 21.73 -8.64 -7.15
C GLU A 87 22.42 -9.11 -8.44
N GLU A 88 22.55 -10.43 -8.63
CA GLU A 88 23.08 -11.04 -9.85
C GLU A 88 22.08 -11.05 -11.04
N GLY A 89 20.86 -10.53 -10.85
CA GLY A 89 19.82 -10.50 -11.89
C GLY A 89 19.17 -11.86 -12.18
N LYS A 90 19.40 -12.89 -11.36
CA LYS A 90 18.84 -14.24 -11.48
C LYS A 90 17.42 -14.32 -10.92
N TYR A 91 16.53 -13.44 -11.40
CA TYR A 91 15.19 -13.22 -10.84
C TYR A 91 14.29 -14.45 -10.82
N ASN A 92 14.37 -15.31 -11.84
CA ASN A 92 13.56 -16.54 -11.88
C ASN A 92 13.92 -17.50 -10.74
N GLN A 93 15.21 -17.66 -10.44
CA GLN A 93 15.66 -18.50 -9.34
C GLN A 93 15.29 -17.88 -7.99
N ALA A 94 15.56 -16.59 -7.81
CA ALA A 94 15.17 -15.85 -6.60
C ALA A 94 13.67 -15.95 -6.32
N THR A 95 12.83 -15.77 -7.35
CA THR A 95 11.37 -15.92 -7.26
C THR A 95 10.97 -17.31 -6.76
N GLN A 96 11.58 -18.37 -7.28
CA GLN A 96 11.26 -19.74 -6.84
C GLN A 96 11.64 -19.99 -5.38
N LEU A 97 12.80 -19.47 -4.95
CA LEU A 97 13.23 -19.57 -3.55
C LEU A 97 12.32 -18.77 -2.63
N LEU A 98 11.99 -17.51 -2.95
CA LEU A 98 11.05 -16.70 -2.17
C LEU A 98 9.70 -17.38 -2.00
N LYS A 99 9.12 -17.93 -3.08
CA LYS A 99 7.85 -18.68 -2.99
C LYS A 99 7.93 -19.87 -2.04
N LYS A 100 9.09 -20.54 -1.97
CA LYS A 100 9.31 -21.65 -1.04
C LYS A 100 9.49 -21.17 0.40
N ILE A 101 10.23 -20.09 0.60
CA ILE A 101 10.46 -19.44 1.90
C ILE A 101 9.13 -18.98 2.50
N ILE A 102 8.31 -18.26 1.73
CA ILE A 102 7.01 -17.72 2.17
C ILE A 102 6.02 -18.84 2.53
N LYS A 103 6.03 -19.98 1.82
CA LYS A 103 5.23 -21.16 2.19
C LYS A 103 5.57 -21.72 3.56
N ILE A 104 6.81 -21.51 4.01
CA ILE A 104 7.32 -22.02 5.30
C ILE A 104 7.13 -20.97 6.40
N LYS A 105 7.40 -19.69 6.09
CA LYS A 105 7.24 -18.53 6.98
C LYS A 105 6.36 -17.46 6.31
N PRO A 106 5.02 -17.63 6.36
CA PRO A 106 4.07 -16.68 5.78
C PRO A 106 3.86 -15.42 6.63
N ASP A 107 4.42 -15.38 7.82
CA ASP A 107 4.36 -14.30 8.80
C ASP A 107 5.60 -13.39 8.77
N GLN A 108 6.34 -13.37 7.65
CA GLN A 108 7.56 -12.60 7.53
C GLN A 108 7.50 -11.60 6.38
N TRP A 109 7.37 -10.32 6.73
CA TRP A 109 7.24 -9.18 5.81
C TRP A 109 8.31 -9.12 4.75
N VAL A 110 9.57 -9.31 5.16
CA VAL A 110 10.73 -9.07 4.30
C VAL A 110 10.64 -9.93 3.04
N TYR A 111 10.33 -11.22 3.20
CA TYR A 111 10.29 -12.17 2.09
C TYR A 111 9.12 -11.89 1.14
N ILE A 112 7.95 -11.57 1.70
CA ILE A 112 6.73 -11.33 0.92
C ILE A 112 6.85 -10.00 0.16
N ASN A 113 7.35 -8.95 0.82
CA ASN A 113 7.61 -7.67 0.19
C ASN A 113 8.64 -7.81 -0.94
N GLU A 114 9.75 -8.52 -0.71
CA GLU A 114 10.76 -8.77 -1.74
C GLU A 114 10.16 -9.47 -2.97
N LEU A 115 9.31 -10.49 -2.75
CA LEU A 115 8.63 -11.17 -3.85
C LEU A 115 7.65 -10.24 -4.58
N ARG A 116 6.91 -9.40 -3.85
CA ARG A 116 5.98 -8.41 -4.42
C ARG A 116 6.73 -7.40 -5.30
N ILE A 117 7.81 -6.82 -4.79
CA ILE A 117 8.61 -5.82 -5.51
C ILE A 117 9.27 -6.45 -6.74
N LEU A 118 9.79 -7.68 -6.62
CA LEU A 118 10.33 -8.40 -7.77
C LEU A 118 9.25 -8.67 -8.83
N ALA A 119 8.06 -9.10 -8.42
CA ALA A 119 6.94 -9.30 -9.32
C ALA A 119 6.51 -7.98 -9.99
N LEU A 120 6.46 -6.88 -9.26
CA LEU A 120 6.16 -5.55 -9.82
C LEU A 120 7.22 -5.11 -10.85
N LYS A 121 8.50 -5.35 -10.56
CA LYS A 121 9.63 -5.06 -11.47
C LYS A 121 9.51 -5.83 -12.78
N GLU A 122 9.11 -7.10 -12.71
CA GLU A 122 8.94 -7.98 -13.87
C GLU A 122 7.56 -7.89 -14.54
N ASN A 123 6.66 -7.00 -14.08
CA ASN A 123 5.25 -6.93 -14.49
C ASN A 123 4.49 -8.27 -14.33
N LYS A 124 4.83 -9.04 -13.28
CA LYS A 124 4.26 -10.33 -12.92
C LYS A 124 3.37 -10.25 -11.66
N THR A 125 2.78 -9.11 -11.37
CA THR A 125 1.95 -8.91 -10.16
C THR A 125 0.78 -9.90 -10.06
N ASP A 126 0.14 -10.28 -11.18
CA ASP A 126 -0.90 -11.33 -11.14
C ASP A 126 -0.34 -12.69 -10.73
N ASN A 127 0.91 -13.01 -11.06
CA ASN A 127 1.56 -14.24 -10.60
C ASN A 127 1.89 -14.18 -9.10
N PHE A 128 2.17 -12.99 -8.56
CA PHE A 128 2.30 -12.79 -7.12
C PHE A 128 0.96 -13.06 -6.43
N LEU A 129 -0.12 -12.42 -6.88
CA LEU A 129 -1.46 -12.59 -6.31
C LEU A 129 -1.91 -14.07 -6.33
N LYS A 130 -1.77 -14.75 -7.47
CA LYS A 130 -2.04 -16.21 -7.58
C LYS A 130 -1.19 -17.06 -6.63
N THR A 131 0.02 -16.60 -6.31
CA THR A 131 0.86 -17.31 -5.34
C THR A 131 0.27 -17.15 -3.94
N MET A 132 -0.18 -15.96 -3.57
CA MET A 132 -0.70 -15.69 -2.23
C MET A 132 -2.03 -16.42 -1.94
N GLU A 133 -2.84 -16.70 -2.97
CA GLU A 133 -4.08 -17.51 -2.85
C GLU A 133 -3.90 -18.88 -2.18
N VAL A 134 -2.69 -19.47 -2.25
CA VAL A 134 -2.37 -20.78 -1.66
C VAL A 134 -1.46 -20.69 -0.43
N ILE A 135 -1.16 -19.48 0.04
CA ILE A 135 -0.39 -19.23 1.27
C ILE A 135 -1.38 -19.02 2.43
N PRO A 136 -1.08 -19.49 3.66
CA PRO A 136 -1.87 -19.14 4.84
C PRO A 136 -2.05 -17.63 4.96
N GLN A 137 -3.30 -17.18 5.13
CA GLN A 137 -3.69 -15.77 5.13
C GLN A 137 -3.37 -15.09 6.47
N THR A 138 -2.09 -14.81 6.69
CA THR A 138 -1.58 -14.00 7.80
C THR A 138 -1.86 -12.50 7.57
N TYR A 139 -1.57 -11.67 8.57
CA TYR A 139 -1.62 -10.22 8.42
C TYR A 139 -0.66 -9.73 7.32
N GLU A 140 0.57 -10.23 7.31
CA GLU A 140 1.64 -9.90 6.37
C GLU A 140 1.25 -10.23 4.93
N VAL A 141 0.64 -11.40 4.71
CA VAL A 141 0.16 -11.84 3.40
C VAL A 141 -0.95 -10.92 2.91
N ARG A 142 -2.00 -10.69 3.73
CA ARG A 142 -3.12 -9.82 3.36
C ARG A 142 -2.68 -8.39 3.07
N MET A 143 -1.75 -7.84 3.85
CA MET A 143 -1.25 -6.50 3.62
C MET A 143 -0.44 -6.42 2.32
N ASN A 144 0.44 -7.39 2.04
CA ASN A 144 1.19 -7.39 0.79
C ASN A 144 0.31 -7.68 -0.44
N GLU A 145 -0.75 -8.48 -0.31
CA GLU A 145 -1.78 -8.60 -1.35
C GLU A 145 -2.47 -7.26 -1.61
N ALA A 146 -2.90 -6.56 -0.55
CA ALA A 146 -3.51 -5.26 -0.66
C ALA A 146 -2.59 -4.25 -1.36
N LEU A 147 -1.31 -4.20 -0.98
CA LEU A 147 -0.30 -3.36 -1.60
C LEU A 147 -0.01 -3.79 -3.05
N ALA A 148 -0.02 -5.07 -3.38
CA ALA A 148 0.14 -5.54 -4.76
C ALA A 148 -1.03 -5.07 -5.65
N TYR A 149 -2.26 -5.02 -5.11
CA TYR A 149 -3.38 -4.39 -5.80
C TYR A 149 -3.17 -2.88 -5.97
N VAL A 150 -2.66 -2.18 -4.96
CA VAL A 150 -2.29 -0.75 -5.04
C VAL A 150 -1.25 -0.52 -6.14
N ASP A 151 -0.22 -1.37 -6.22
CA ASP A 151 0.79 -1.34 -7.29
C ASP A 151 0.16 -1.58 -8.67
N TYR A 152 -0.82 -2.49 -8.72
CA TYR A 152 -1.52 -2.80 -9.96
C TYR A 152 -2.20 -1.55 -10.52
N LEU A 153 -2.83 -0.71 -9.68
CA LEU A 153 -3.50 0.53 -10.10
C LEU A 153 -2.59 1.50 -10.85
N GLN A 154 -1.29 1.33 -10.73
CA GLN A 154 -0.27 2.11 -11.41
C GLN A 154 0.04 1.61 -12.83
N THR A 155 -0.56 0.50 -13.27
CA THR A 155 -0.31 -0.11 -14.60
C THR A 155 -0.91 0.75 -15.72
N PRO A 156 -0.09 1.26 -16.66
CA PRO A 156 -0.58 2.06 -17.78
C PRO A 156 -1.60 1.30 -18.63
N GLY A 157 -2.61 2.01 -19.13
CA GLY A 157 -3.63 1.42 -20.02
C GLY A 157 -4.60 0.48 -19.32
N MET A 158 -4.60 0.40 -17.98
CA MET A 158 -5.63 -0.33 -17.25
C MET A 158 -6.99 0.35 -17.47
N GLY A 159 -7.92 -0.38 -18.07
CA GLY A 159 -9.30 0.09 -18.21
C GLY A 159 -9.94 0.39 -16.86
N THR A 160 -10.87 1.35 -16.84
CA THR A 160 -11.61 1.82 -15.65
C THR A 160 -12.23 0.67 -14.85
N ALA A 161 -12.77 -0.35 -15.52
CA ALA A 161 -13.38 -1.52 -14.89
C ALA A 161 -12.36 -2.35 -14.08
N ASN A 162 -11.20 -2.65 -14.67
CA ASN A 162 -10.13 -3.40 -14.01
C ASN A 162 -9.56 -2.61 -12.82
N LEU A 163 -9.39 -1.30 -12.98
CA LEU A 163 -8.96 -0.43 -11.88
C LEU A 163 -9.95 -0.46 -10.73
N GLY A 164 -11.25 -0.33 -11.03
CA GLY A 164 -12.31 -0.40 -10.03
C GLY A 164 -12.31 -1.73 -9.28
N GLN A 165 -12.17 -2.85 -9.99
CA GLN A 165 -12.11 -4.18 -9.39
C GLN A 165 -10.88 -4.33 -8.48
N LYS A 166 -9.68 -4.03 -8.97
CA LYS A 166 -8.43 -4.20 -8.23
C LYS A 166 -8.38 -3.28 -7.01
N SER A 167 -8.89 -2.05 -7.15
CA SER A 167 -9.01 -1.12 -6.04
C SER A 167 -10.02 -1.59 -4.98
N ALA A 168 -11.13 -2.18 -5.39
CA ALA A 168 -12.10 -2.77 -4.47
C ALA A 168 -11.50 -3.95 -3.70
N GLN A 169 -10.74 -4.83 -4.37
CA GLN A 169 -10.03 -5.94 -3.73
C GLN A 169 -9.02 -5.45 -2.68
N SER A 170 -8.24 -4.41 -3.02
CA SER A 170 -7.34 -3.76 -2.05
C SER A 170 -8.10 -3.22 -0.83
N ILE A 171 -9.17 -2.46 -1.05
CA ILE A 171 -9.98 -1.86 0.03
C ILE A 171 -10.61 -2.93 0.91
N GLU A 172 -11.08 -4.04 0.34
CA GLU A 172 -11.68 -5.14 1.10
C GLU A 172 -10.68 -5.75 2.09
N LEU A 173 -9.47 -6.06 1.64
CA LEU A 173 -8.39 -6.56 2.49
C LEU A 173 -8.03 -5.55 3.58
N LEU A 174 -7.83 -4.27 3.20
CA LEU A 174 -7.44 -3.21 4.14
C LEU A 174 -8.53 -2.91 5.16
N ASN A 175 -9.81 -2.95 4.79
CA ASN A 175 -10.91 -2.83 5.74
C ASN A 175 -10.94 -4.01 6.71
N GLY A 176 -10.60 -5.22 6.27
CA GLY A 176 -10.46 -6.38 7.16
C GLY A 176 -9.37 -6.16 8.21
N ILE A 177 -8.20 -5.68 7.79
CA ILE A 177 -7.07 -5.35 8.67
C ILE A 177 -7.46 -4.25 9.66
N ILE A 178 -8.03 -3.14 9.17
CA ILE A 178 -8.46 -2.00 10.02
C ILE A 178 -9.57 -2.42 10.99
N LYS A 179 -10.42 -3.38 10.63
CA LYS A 179 -11.43 -3.90 11.55
C LYS A 179 -10.81 -4.72 12.69
N GLU A 180 -9.70 -5.41 12.46
CA GLU A 180 -8.97 -6.19 13.47
C GLU A 180 -8.10 -5.30 14.36
N ASN A 181 -7.49 -4.27 13.78
CA ASN A 181 -6.79 -3.21 14.49
C ASN A 181 -7.12 -1.86 13.84
N GLU A 182 -7.98 -1.08 14.49
CA GLU A 182 -8.42 0.22 13.94
C GLU A 182 -7.29 1.23 13.83
N HIS A 183 -6.20 1.04 14.59
CA HIS A 183 -5.07 1.95 14.57
C HIS A 183 -3.95 1.53 13.60
N ASP A 184 -4.13 0.47 12.81
CA ASP A 184 -3.12 -0.03 11.88
C ASP A 184 -2.70 1.03 10.85
N LEU A 185 -1.51 1.61 11.08
CA LEU A 185 -1.07 2.81 10.41
C LEU A 185 -0.71 2.54 8.94
N LEU A 186 -0.13 1.37 8.65
CA LEU A 186 0.19 0.98 7.28
C LEU A 186 -1.07 0.67 6.48
N ALA A 187 -2.08 0.05 7.09
CA ALA A 187 -3.35 -0.21 6.43
C ALA A 187 -4.09 1.07 6.06
N HIS A 188 -4.14 2.06 6.96
CA HIS A 188 -4.65 3.39 6.65
C HIS A 188 -3.88 4.04 5.51
N TYR A 189 -2.54 4.03 5.58
CA TYR A 189 -1.71 4.60 4.54
C TYR A 189 -1.97 3.97 3.15
N ALA A 190 -2.00 2.65 3.07
CA ALA A 190 -2.27 1.92 1.83
C ALA A 190 -3.69 2.19 1.30
N ARG A 191 -4.70 2.28 2.17
CA ARG A 191 -6.08 2.60 1.77
C ARG A 191 -6.18 4.03 1.26
N GLY A 192 -5.40 4.95 1.86
CA GLY A 192 -5.20 6.31 1.40
C GLY A 192 -4.61 6.36 -0.01
N LEU A 193 -3.49 5.68 -0.24
CA LEU A 193 -2.83 5.58 -1.56
C LEU A 193 -3.76 4.98 -2.62
N ASN A 194 -4.45 3.90 -2.28
CA ASN A 194 -5.41 3.25 -3.18
C ASN A 194 -6.50 4.22 -3.65
N ASN A 195 -7.02 5.07 -2.75
CA ASN A 195 -8.01 6.10 -3.12
C ASN A 195 -7.38 7.28 -3.88
N LEU A 196 -6.13 7.62 -3.57
CA LEU A 196 -5.39 8.70 -4.23
C LEU A 196 -5.17 8.44 -5.72
N TYR A 197 -5.03 7.17 -6.14
CA TYR A 197 -4.80 6.81 -7.55
C TYR A 197 -6.03 6.83 -8.44
N TRP A 198 -7.22 7.06 -7.89
CA TRP A 198 -8.41 7.25 -8.72
C TRP A 198 -8.35 8.58 -9.47
N PRO A 199 -8.78 8.62 -10.75
CA PRO A 199 -8.98 9.88 -11.47
C PRO A 199 -9.90 10.84 -10.70
N LEU A 200 -9.63 12.14 -10.81
CA LEU A 200 -10.35 13.17 -10.04
C LEU A 200 -11.87 13.13 -10.25
N GLY A 201 -12.32 12.85 -11.49
CA GLY A 201 -13.74 12.77 -11.84
C GLY A 201 -14.54 11.70 -11.08
N LEU A 202 -13.87 10.73 -10.44
CA LEU A 202 -14.49 9.65 -9.69
C LEU A 202 -14.62 9.96 -8.18
N LYS A 203 -14.19 11.16 -7.74
CA LYS A 203 -14.45 11.74 -6.41
C LYS A 203 -14.03 10.87 -5.22
N ARG A 204 -12.86 10.24 -5.31
CA ARG A 204 -12.28 9.41 -4.23
C ARG A 204 -11.24 10.14 -3.38
N THR A 205 -10.79 11.32 -3.80
CA THR A 205 -9.73 12.08 -3.12
C THR A 205 -10.06 12.40 -1.66
N ASN A 206 -11.33 12.70 -1.33
CA ASN A 206 -11.76 12.91 0.06
C ASN A 206 -11.46 11.71 0.99
N LYS A 207 -11.61 10.48 0.48
CA LYS A 207 -11.27 9.26 1.23
C LYS A 207 -9.77 9.12 1.41
N ALA A 208 -8.99 9.47 0.40
CA ALA A 208 -7.54 9.53 0.51
C ALA A 208 -7.10 10.54 1.57
N ILE A 209 -7.67 11.75 1.55
CA ILE A 209 -7.39 12.80 2.53
C ILE A 209 -7.70 12.33 3.95
N GLN A 210 -8.82 11.64 4.20
CA GLN A 210 -9.16 11.13 5.53
C GLN A 210 -8.09 10.18 6.10
N ASP A 211 -7.74 9.13 5.36
CA ASP A 211 -6.74 8.15 5.81
C ASP A 211 -5.33 8.77 5.92
N LEU A 212 -4.95 9.63 4.98
CA LEU A 212 -3.62 10.26 4.98
C LEU A 212 -3.49 11.36 6.05
N THR A 213 -4.59 12.03 6.39
CA THR A 213 -4.65 12.97 7.51
C THR A 213 -4.46 12.22 8.83
N TYR A 214 -5.10 11.05 8.99
CA TYR A 214 -4.86 10.17 10.13
C TYR A 214 -3.38 9.78 10.24
N CYS A 215 -2.75 9.40 9.13
CA CYS A 215 -1.33 9.04 9.11
C CYS A 215 -0.41 10.20 9.55
N VAL A 216 -0.66 11.42 9.05
CA VAL A 216 0.09 12.62 9.47
C VAL A 216 -0.22 12.99 10.93
N ALA A 217 -1.45 12.80 11.41
CA ALA A 217 -1.79 13.02 12.81
C ALA A 217 -1.06 12.04 13.74
N ALA A 218 -0.95 10.76 13.35
CA ALA A 218 -0.19 9.75 14.09
C ALA A 218 1.31 10.10 14.14
N GLU A 219 1.85 10.62 13.04
CA GLU A 219 3.20 11.18 13.02
C GLU A 219 3.35 12.35 14.00
N LYS A 220 2.40 13.29 14.05
CA LYS A 220 2.49 14.43 14.98
C LYS A 220 2.46 14.00 16.45
N GLU A 221 1.69 12.98 16.77
CA GLU A 221 1.51 12.49 18.15
C GLU A 221 2.65 11.55 18.60
N PHE A 222 3.02 10.59 17.75
CA PHE A 222 3.94 9.49 18.11
C PHE A 222 5.27 9.51 17.34
N GLY A 223 5.46 10.50 16.47
CA GLY A 223 6.58 10.56 15.54
C GLY A 223 7.95 10.70 16.18
N GLY A 224 8.95 10.39 15.38
CA GLY A 224 10.37 10.40 15.74
C GLY A 224 11.21 9.78 14.62
N ASP A 225 12.53 9.76 14.76
CA ASP A 225 13.44 9.49 13.64
C ASP A 225 13.45 8.03 13.13
N LYS A 226 12.71 7.13 13.78
CA LYS A 226 12.83 5.69 13.58
C LYS A 226 11.92 5.13 12.47
N PHE A 227 10.80 5.76 12.14
CA PHE A 227 9.90 5.18 11.14
C PHE A 227 10.01 5.95 9.80
N PRO A 228 10.53 5.32 8.73
CA PRO A 228 10.90 6.04 7.52
C PRO A 228 9.71 6.52 6.69
N PHE A 229 8.50 6.00 6.94
CA PHE A 229 7.29 6.41 6.24
C PHE A 229 6.75 7.78 6.69
N TRP A 230 7.23 8.35 7.80
CA TRP A 230 6.75 9.65 8.27
C TRP A 230 6.80 10.73 7.20
N ALA A 231 7.93 10.84 6.49
CA ALA A 231 8.06 11.79 5.39
C ALA A 231 7.09 11.50 4.24
N LEU A 232 6.82 10.22 3.94
CA LEU A 232 5.92 9.80 2.87
C LEU A 232 4.45 10.12 3.18
N PHE A 233 4.07 10.19 4.46
CA PHE A 233 2.72 10.59 4.85
C PHE A 233 2.44 12.04 4.51
N TYR A 234 3.40 12.94 4.78
CA TYR A 234 3.33 14.35 4.38
C TYR A 234 3.29 14.51 2.85
N VAL A 235 4.11 13.75 2.11
CA VAL A 235 4.09 13.75 0.65
C VAL A 235 2.70 13.38 0.14
N ALA A 236 2.19 12.22 0.56
CA ALA A 236 0.92 11.68 0.09
C ALA A 236 -0.28 12.56 0.46
N LEU A 237 -0.33 13.09 1.69
CA LEU A 237 -1.41 13.99 2.11
C LEU A 237 -1.41 15.29 1.30
N GLY A 238 -0.25 15.92 1.12
CA GLY A 238 -0.18 17.14 0.33
C GLY A 238 -0.51 16.90 -1.15
N ASP A 239 -0.10 15.76 -1.72
CA ASP A 239 -0.49 15.34 -3.07
C ASP A 239 -2.02 15.17 -3.18
N ALA A 240 -2.66 14.56 -2.16
CA ALA A 240 -4.11 14.38 -2.12
C ALA A 240 -4.85 15.73 -2.04
N LEU A 241 -4.41 16.64 -1.19
CA LEU A 241 -4.99 17.99 -1.06
C LEU A 241 -4.86 18.81 -2.34
N VAL A 242 -3.69 18.82 -2.97
CA VAL A 242 -3.48 19.50 -4.25
C VAL A 242 -4.38 18.92 -5.35
N LYS A 243 -4.49 17.59 -5.41
CA LYS A 243 -5.38 16.89 -6.36
C LYS A 243 -6.84 17.24 -6.13
N ASP A 244 -7.26 17.44 -4.89
CA ASP A 244 -8.62 17.85 -4.53
C ASP A 244 -8.92 19.34 -4.83
N GLY A 245 -7.88 20.12 -5.16
CA GLY A 245 -7.99 21.56 -5.39
C GLY A 245 -7.64 22.43 -4.18
N GLN A 246 -7.38 21.82 -3.02
CA GLN A 246 -6.90 22.46 -1.79
C GLN A 246 -5.38 22.68 -1.85
N ARG A 247 -4.95 23.48 -2.83
CA ARG A 247 -3.53 23.55 -3.22
C ARG A 247 -2.66 24.23 -2.18
N ASN A 248 -3.16 25.30 -1.56
CA ASN A 248 -2.45 26.03 -0.52
C ASN A 248 -2.23 25.15 0.71
N GLU A 249 -3.26 24.39 1.10
CA GLU A 249 -3.24 23.44 2.20
C GLU A 249 -2.24 22.31 1.91
N GLY A 250 -2.26 21.74 0.69
CA GLY A 250 -1.31 20.70 0.31
C GLY A 250 0.14 21.17 0.31
N GLN A 251 0.41 22.39 -0.18
CA GLN A 251 1.73 23.01 -0.09
C GLN A 251 2.16 23.26 1.36
N ALA A 252 1.24 23.67 2.24
CA ALA A 252 1.53 23.84 3.66
C ALA A 252 1.94 22.53 4.32
N VAL A 253 1.25 21.43 4.01
CA VAL A 253 1.60 20.08 4.47
C VAL A 253 3.01 19.69 4.00
N TRP A 254 3.37 19.91 2.73
CA TRP A 254 4.73 19.61 2.26
C TRP A 254 5.81 20.45 2.94
N LYS A 255 5.55 21.74 3.17
CA LYS A 255 6.48 22.64 3.89
C LYS A 255 6.68 22.19 5.33
N GLU A 256 5.60 21.81 6.01
CA GLU A 256 5.66 21.26 7.37
C GLU A 256 6.48 19.97 7.39
N GLY A 257 6.17 19.03 6.50
CA GLY A 257 6.91 17.77 6.37
C GLY A 257 8.39 18.01 6.10
N TYR A 258 8.75 18.90 5.18
CA TYR A 258 10.15 19.20 4.85
C TYR A 258 10.91 19.82 6.03
N LYS A 259 10.25 20.68 6.82
CA LYS A 259 10.85 21.24 8.03
C LYS A 259 11.23 20.14 9.03
N LYS A 260 10.43 19.08 9.14
CA LYS A 260 10.67 17.94 10.03
C LYS A 260 11.64 16.91 9.43
N TYR A 261 11.58 16.70 8.12
CA TYR A 261 12.35 15.69 7.38
C TYR A 261 13.12 16.31 6.20
N PRO A 262 14.12 17.18 6.46
CA PRO A 262 14.84 17.90 5.40
C PRO A 262 15.66 16.97 4.48
N GLN A 263 15.94 15.75 4.91
CA GLN A 263 16.62 14.71 4.13
C GLN A 263 15.72 14.04 3.09
N SER A 264 14.39 14.19 3.18
CA SER A 264 13.46 13.59 2.22
C SER A 264 13.55 14.29 0.86
N LEU A 265 14.02 13.55 -0.15
CA LEU A 265 14.11 14.04 -1.53
C LEU A 265 12.72 14.43 -2.08
N GLU A 266 11.70 13.65 -1.76
CA GLU A 266 10.33 13.90 -2.21
C GLU A 266 9.73 15.19 -1.64
N LEU A 267 9.99 15.48 -0.36
CA LEU A 267 9.56 16.73 0.27
C LEU A 267 10.37 17.92 -0.22
N LYS A 268 11.69 17.74 -0.41
CA LYS A 268 12.58 18.77 -0.98
C LYS A 268 12.12 19.21 -2.36
N LYS A 269 11.66 18.28 -3.21
CA LYS A 269 11.10 18.54 -4.54
C LYS A 269 9.84 19.42 -4.50
N ARG A 270 9.07 19.36 -3.41
CA ARG A 270 7.71 19.92 -3.30
C ARG A 270 7.61 21.24 -2.54
N GLN A 271 8.37 21.39 -1.46
CA GLN A 271 8.16 22.46 -0.46
C GLN A 271 8.17 23.91 -1.02
N GLY A 272 8.92 24.14 -2.10
CA GLY A 272 9.10 25.46 -2.71
C GLY A 272 8.33 25.69 -4.02
N LEU A 273 7.46 24.76 -4.42
CA LEU A 273 6.68 24.91 -5.65
C LEU A 273 5.60 25.97 -5.48
N ASP A 274 5.38 26.78 -6.52
CA ASP A 274 4.18 27.61 -6.64
C ASP A 274 2.94 26.75 -6.97
N GLU A 275 1.75 27.33 -6.86
CA GLU A 275 0.47 26.61 -7.00
C GLU A 275 0.35 25.88 -8.35
N LYS A 276 0.77 26.53 -9.44
CA LYS A 276 0.70 25.97 -10.79
C LYS A 276 1.65 24.78 -10.94
N LYS A 277 2.89 24.92 -10.46
CA LYS A 277 3.88 23.83 -10.49
C LYS A 277 3.52 22.69 -9.55
N ALA A 278 2.94 22.98 -8.39
CA ALA A 278 2.43 21.96 -7.46
C ALA A 278 1.35 21.11 -8.14
N PHE A 279 0.35 21.75 -8.75
CA PHE A 279 -0.68 21.05 -9.50
C PHE A 279 -0.12 20.22 -10.66
N GLN A 280 0.82 20.78 -11.42
CA GLN A 280 1.45 20.07 -12.55
C GLN A 280 2.25 18.85 -12.07
N LEU A 281 3.03 18.98 -10.99
CA LEU A 281 3.76 17.86 -10.40
C LEU A 281 2.81 16.74 -9.98
N VAL A 282 1.73 17.08 -9.25
CA VAL A 282 0.77 16.08 -8.78
C VAL A 282 0.01 15.46 -9.96
N LYS A 283 -0.27 16.24 -11.01
CA LYS A 283 -0.84 15.71 -12.25
C LYS A 283 0.05 14.63 -12.85
N GLU A 284 1.33 14.90 -12.99
CA GLU A 284 2.33 13.99 -13.56
C GLU A 284 2.56 12.74 -12.70
N GLU A 285 2.67 12.92 -11.37
CA GLU A 285 3.05 11.84 -10.46
C GLU A 285 1.89 11.03 -9.89
N ARG A 286 0.66 11.54 -9.93
CA ARG A 286 -0.51 10.91 -9.31
C ARG A 286 -1.68 10.70 -10.26
N GLY A 287 -1.58 11.20 -11.48
CA GLY A 287 -2.66 11.14 -12.46
C GLY A 287 -3.90 11.90 -11.99
N ILE A 288 -4.05 13.15 -12.42
CA ILE A 288 -5.28 13.92 -12.17
C ILE A 288 -6.32 13.63 -13.26
N ASP A 289 -5.89 13.71 -14.51
CA ASP A 289 -6.75 13.64 -15.70
C ASP A 289 -6.70 12.27 -16.42
N GLY A 290 -5.94 11.31 -15.91
CA GLY A 290 -5.77 10.01 -16.54
C GLY A 290 -5.05 8.98 -15.67
N PHE A 291 -5.05 7.74 -16.13
CA PHE A 291 -4.37 6.61 -15.49
C PHE A 291 -2.86 6.69 -15.76
N GLN A 292 -2.20 7.60 -15.06
CA GLN A 292 -0.74 7.73 -15.08
C GLN A 292 -0.12 6.94 -13.94
N ARG A 293 1.08 6.40 -14.22
CA ARG A 293 1.87 5.58 -13.30
C ARG A 293 2.56 6.47 -12.26
N PRO A 294 2.20 6.37 -10.96
CA PRO A 294 2.98 6.95 -9.88
C PRO A 294 4.37 6.32 -9.75
N ASP A 295 5.23 6.93 -8.95
CA ASP A 295 6.47 6.27 -8.50
C ASP A 295 6.12 4.95 -7.77
N LYS A 296 6.79 3.87 -8.19
CA LYS A 296 6.61 2.52 -7.63
C LYS A 296 7.16 2.39 -6.22
N SER A 297 8.00 3.33 -5.78
CA SER A 297 8.66 3.30 -4.47
C SER A 297 7.72 3.56 -3.28
N ILE A 298 6.56 4.18 -3.51
CA ILE A 298 5.71 4.70 -2.44
C ILE A 298 4.96 3.62 -1.63
N SER A 299 4.76 2.44 -2.21
CA SER A 299 4.20 1.28 -1.51
C SER A 299 5.28 0.31 -1.02
N ASP A 300 6.56 0.53 -1.35
CA ASP A 300 7.64 -0.41 -1.04
C ASP A 300 8.01 -0.34 0.44
N LEU A 301 7.73 -1.42 1.16
CA LEU A 301 8.03 -1.51 2.59
C LEU A 301 9.53 -1.69 2.86
N SER A 302 10.34 -1.97 1.83
CA SER A 302 11.79 -2.15 1.96
C SER A 302 12.50 -0.97 2.59
N ILE A 303 11.94 0.23 2.45
CA ILE A 303 12.45 1.45 3.09
C ILE A 303 12.54 1.34 4.63
N ILE A 304 11.72 0.48 5.25
CA ILE A 304 11.72 0.21 6.70
C ILE A 304 13.05 -0.40 7.16
N TRP A 305 13.59 -1.32 6.35
CA TRP A 305 14.76 -2.12 6.71
C TRP A 305 16.00 -1.87 5.82
N SER A 306 15.91 -1.00 4.82
CA SER A 306 17.03 -0.71 3.90
C SER A 306 17.83 0.55 4.28
N ASN A 307 17.28 1.42 5.14
CA ASN A 307 17.86 2.74 5.46
C ASN A 307 18.48 2.80 6.88
N ARG A 308 18.98 1.68 7.41
CA ARG A 308 19.54 1.59 8.77
C ARG A 308 20.87 0.88 8.82
#